data_AF-A0A5M6BN06-F1
#
_entry.id   AF-A0A5M6BN06-F1
#
_cell.length_a   1.000
_cell.length_b   1.000
_cell.length_c   1.000
_cell.angle_alpha   90.00
_cell.angle_beta   90.00
_cell.angle_gamma   90.00
#
_symmetry.space_group_name_H-M   'P 1'
#
loop_
_entity.id
_entity.type
_entity.pdbx_description
1 polymer ?
#
loop_
_entity_poly.entity_id
_entity_poly.type
_entity_poly.pdbx_seq_one_letter_code
_entity_poly.pdbx_strand_id
1 'polypeptide(L)'
;MTIGTTSSNKHLILLGTHGNYIHSAIFDSDNHTLTKGKTTATNPHPSWLTRNPKHQDIIYANGHVEGKVFAYRLTDNEGGLELLAEASSGGGGPTHLGVLADGSELLMAHYNTGTVTLLPLDERGLFKLDSPTPERIYSPPYTPLSHPRQESPHVHQIVIYNDEIIAPDLGSNKVWRLKWDGKSMSLFGEVSGLEVGDGPRHVVIHPNGTHIYVLNEISSQLTVHTIPAEGGSSKLVKRFSMLPEYDQGAYRPTGGAEIVLLPPTRPDGPHLLILSNRDSPVRETDTLALFSVSSTDGGEVERTKEGWYEGIGRHLRGVSGDPSGKYVAVLARNQGGLKVFERVGEDGLQLKEVATMEDVELGVVPLWIS
;
A
#
# COMPACT_ATOMS: atom_id res chain seq x y z
N MET A 1 20.18 11.32 31.37
CA MET A 1 21.21 11.49 30.34
C MET A 1 20.47 11.92 29.08
N THR A 2 20.55 13.20 28.75
CA THR A 2 19.77 13.84 27.69
C THR A 2 20.34 13.37 26.35
N ILE A 3 19.59 12.55 25.61
CA ILE A 3 19.97 12.11 24.26
C ILE A 3 19.77 13.32 23.35
N GLY A 4 20.87 13.87 22.85
CA GLY A 4 20.84 14.95 21.86
C GLY A 4 20.18 14.44 20.58
N THR A 5 19.20 15.20 20.10
CA THR A 5 18.54 15.00 18.81
C THR A 5 19.46 15.49 17.69
N THR A 6 20.47 14.70 17.32
CA THR A 6 21.00 14.76 15.96
C THR A 6 20.04 13.95 15.11
N SER A 7 19.38 14.56 14.11
CA SER A 7 18.62 13.78 13.14
C SER A 7 19.57 12.76 12.53
N SER A 8 19.29 11.48 12.72
CA SER A 8 20.05 10.43 12.05
C SER A 8 19.73 10.54 10.55
N ASN A 9 20.74 10.74 9.71
CA ASN A 9 20.61 10.67 8.25
C ASN A 9 20.51 9.22 7.77
N LYS A 10 20.47 8.25 8.71
CA LYS A 10 20.20 6.85 8.46
C LYS A 10 18.74 6.54 8.74
N HIS A 11 18.09 5.96 7.74
CA HIS A 11 16.68 5.58 7.75
C HIS A 11 16.57 4.07 7.65
N LEU A 12 15.88 3.44 8.60
CA LEU A 12 15.63 2.00 8.56
C LEU A 12 14.39 1.72 7.68
N ILE A 13 14.46 0.70 6.85
CA ILE A 13 13.37 0.24 6.00
C ILE A 13 13.17 -1.26 6.25
N LEU A 14 12.01 -1.66 6.75
CA LEU A 14 11.63 -3.07 6.83
C LEU A 14 11.04 -3.52 5.49
N LEU A 15 11.36 -4.73 5.05
CA LEU A 15 10.98 -5.27 3.76
C LEU A 15 10.15 -6.54 3.97
N GLY A 16 8.85 -6.45 3.71
CA GLY A 16 7.97 -7.61 3.63
C GLY A 16 8.24 -8.41 2.35
N THR A 17 8.02 -9.72 2.39
CA THR A 17 8.44 -10.64 1.32
C THR A 17 7.40 -11.73 1.01
N HIS A 18 7.58 -12.44 -0.10
CA HIS A 18 6.97 -13.75 -0.36
C HIS A 18 7.90 -14.92 0.09
N GLY A 19 8.91 -14.65 0.91
CA GLY A 19 9.72 -15.66 1.57
C GLY A 19 9.15 -16.05 2.93
N ASN A 20 10.00 -16.55 3.82
CA ASN A 20 9.69 -16.84 5.22
C ASN A 20 10.52 -15.93 6.15
N TYR A 21 10.69 -14.67 5.74
CA TYR A 21 11.51 -13.70 6.43
C TYR A 21 11.05 -12.28 6.18
N ILE A 22 11.35 -11.41 7.14
CA ILE A 22 11.36 -9.95 6.96
C ILE A 22 12.81 -9.52 6.91
N HIS A 23 13.18 -8.81 5.84
CA HIS A 23 14.48 -8.17 5.71
C HIS A 23 14.41 -6.73 6.22
N SER A 24 15.58 -6.14 6.41
CA SER A 24 15.70 -4.71 6.61
C SER A 24 16.88 -4.14 5.85
N ALA A 25 16.77 -2.87 5.52
CA ALA A 25 17.81 -2.08 4.88
C ALA A 25 17.98 -0.76 5.64
N ILE A 26 19.19 -0.22 5.60
CA ILE A 26 19.50 1.09 6.16
C ILE A 26 19.88 1.98 4.98
N PHE A 27 19.08 3.01 4.75
CA PHE A 27 19.36 4.06 3.76
C PHE A 27 20.09 5.21 4.43
N ASP A 28 21.31 5.48 4.01
CA ASP A 28 22.09 6.67 4.40
C ASP A 28 21.85 7.77 3.38
N SER A 29 21.12 8.81 3.78
CA SER A 29 20.71 9.90 2.90
C SER A 29 21.79 10.94 2.63
N ASP A 30 22.90 10.95 3.40
CA ASP A 30 24.04 11.81 3.09
C ASP A 30 24.92 11.19 2.02
N ASN A 31 25.15 9.87 2.15
CA ASN A 31 26.06 9.13 1.28
C ASN A 31 25.35 8.50 0.08
N HIS A 32 24.01 8.53 0.06
CA HIS A 32 23.17 7.87 -0.94
C HIS A 32 23.53 6.38 -1.08
N THR A 33 23.54 5.67 0.05
CA THR A 33 23.85 4.23 0.08
C THR A 33 22.78 3.43 0.78
N LEU A 34 22.55 2.20 0.31
CA LEU A 34 21.79 1.18 1.03
C LEU A 34 22.74 0.13 1.59
N THR A 35 22.58 -0.20 2.86
CA THR A 35 23.27 -1.34 3.48
C THR A 35 22.27 -2.31 4.06
N LYS A 36 22.59 -3.59 4.00
CA LYS A 36 21.78 -4.66 4.58
C LYS A 36 21.71 -4.52 6.11
N GLY A 37 20.50 -4.59 6.66
CA GLY A 37 20.25 -4.69 8.09
C GLY A 37 20.13 -6.16 8.53
N LYS A 38 19.18 -6.44 9.43
CA LYS A 38 18.82 -7.79 9.87
C LYS A 38 17.88 -8.50 8.90
N THR A 39 17.98 -9.83 8.92
CA THR A 39 16.97 -10.74 8.38
C THR A 39 16.38 -11.51 9.54
N THR A 40 15.08 -11.36 9.79
CA THR A 40 14.37 -12.12 10.81
C THR A 40 13.54 -13.20 10.14
N ALA A 41 13.72 -14.45 10.55
CA ALA A 41 12.87 -15.54 10.10
C ALA A 41 11.44 -15.36 10.65
N THR A 42 10.44 -15.59 9.82
CA THR A 42 9.03 -15.41 10.14
C THR A 42 8.21 -16.58 9.62
N ASN A 43 6.89 -16.49 9.79
CA ASN A 43 5.97 -17.33 9.06
C ASN A 43 5.98 -17.00 7.56
N PRO A 44 5.47 -17.91 6.70
CA PRO A 44 5.49 -17.72 5.26
C PRO A 44 4.70 -16.48 4.78
N HIS A 45 5.32 -15.77 3.85
CA HIS A 45 4.81 -14.64 3.08
C HIS A 45 4.33 -13.45 3.94
N PRO A 46 5.22 -12.81 4.73
CA PRO A 46 4.95 -11.53 5.39
C PRO A 46 4.90 -10.40 4.35
N SER A 47 3.87 -10.44 3.51
CA SER A 47 3.72 -9.66 2.28
C SER A 47 3.17 -8.24 2.51
N TRP A 48 2.73 -7.92 3.71
CA TRP A 48 2.35 -6.58 4.14
C TRP A 48 2.81 -6.32 5.56
N LEU A 49 3.34 -5.12 5.80
CA LEU A 49 3.81 -4.66 7.10
C LEU A 49 3.13 -3.33 7.44
N THR A 50 2.73 -3.14 8.69
CA THR A 50 2.29 -1.83 9.20
C THR A 50 2.73 -1.63 10.64
N ARG A 51 2.75 -0.38 11.12
CA ARG A 51 3.16 -0.04 12.48
C ARG A 51 1.95 0.33 13.33
N ASN A 52 2.03 0.09 14.63
CA ASN A 52 1.08 0.71 15.55
C ASN A 52 1.36 2.23 15.66
N PRO A 53 0.35 3.10 15.52
CA PRO A 53 0.55 4.56 15.57
C PRO A 53 0.88 5.09 16.96
N LYS A 54 0.58 4.34 18.03
CA LYS A 54 0.86 4.69 19.44
C LYS A 54 2.10 3.97 19.99
N HIS A 55 2.38 2.77 19.51
CA HIS A 55 3.55 1.96 19.90
C HIS A 55 4.44 1.75 18.69
N GLN A 56 5.31 2.73 18.44
CA GLN A 56 6.12 2.81 17.23
C GLN A 56 7.12 1.65 17.04
N ASP A 57 7.42 0.90 18.10
CA ASP A 57 8.22 -0.32 18.10
C ASP A 57 7.42 -1.58 17.73
N ILE A 58 6.09 -1.51 17.63
CA ILE A 58 5.23 -2.65 17.29
C ILE A 58 4.95 -2.66 15.79
N ILE A 59 5.35 -3.76 15.15
CA ILE A 59 5.16 -4.04 13.72
C ILE A 59 4.17 -5.18 13.57
N TYR A 60 3.13 -4.98 12.76
CA TYR A 60 2.23 -6.06 12.36
C TYR A 60 2.62 -6.59 10.98
N ALA A 61 2.60 -7.91 10.83
CA ALA A 61 2.81 -8.58 9.55
C ALA A 61 1.66 -9.55 9.26
N ASN A 62 1.21 -9.61 8.00
CA ASN A 62 0.21 -10.60 7.59
C ASN A 62 0.86 -11.99 7.40
N GLY A 63 0.10 -13.05 7.68
CA GLY A 63 0.42 -14.42 7.27
C GLY A 63 -0.42 -14.80 6.07
N HIS A 64 0.00 -14.38 4.86
CA HIS A 64 -0.83 -14.48 3.65
C HIS A 64 -1.33 -15.91 3.39
N VAL A 65 -0.47 -16.92 3.59
CA VAL A 65 -0.83 -18.33 3.36
C VAL A 65 -1.62 -18.93 4.53
N GLU A 66 -1.28 -18.56 5.76
CA GLU A 66 -1.80 -19.19 6.97
C GLU A 66 -3.13 -18.62 7.44
N GLY A 67 -3.56 -17.48 6.89
CA GLY A 67 -4.73 -16.76 7.39
C GLY A 67 -4.51 -16.20 8.79
N LYS A 68 -3.27 -15.82 9.11
CA LYS A 68 -2.86 -15.29 10.41
C LYS A 68 -2.40 -13.83 10.34
N VAL A 69 -2.24 -13.23 11.50
CA VAL A 69 -1.54 -11.95 11.68
C VAL A 69 -0.60 -12.04 12.87
N PHE A 70 0.55 -11.37 12.76
CA PHE A 70 1.64 -11.43 13.72
C PHE A 70 1.98 -10.04 14.23
N ALA A 71 2.30 -9.93 15.52
CA ALA A 71 2.85 -8.71 16.12
C ALA A 71 4.30 -8.97 16.51
N TYR A 72 5.20 -8.12 16.04
CA TYR A 72 6.62 -8.12 16.34
C TYR A 72 7.02 -6.85 17.08
N ARG A 73 8.03 -6.95 17.95
CA ARG A 73 8.76 -5.79 18.49
C ARG A 73 10.00 -5.54 17.66
N LEU A 74 10.24 -4.30 17.28
CA LEU A 74 11.52 -3.81 16.76
C LEU A 74 12.52 -3.71 17.92
N THR A 75 13.60 -4.48 17.85
CA THR A 75 14.55 -4.64 18.97
C THR A 75 15.80 -3.76 18.84
N ASP A 76 16.11 -3.28 17.65
CA ASP A 76 17.31 -2.48 17.38
C ASP A 76 17.17 -1.60 16.13
N ASN A 77 18.15 -0.71 15.92
CA ASN A 77 18.20 0.19 14.77
C ASN A 77 18.68 -0.48 13.48
N GLU A 78 19.00 -1.78 13.52
CA GLU A 78 19.35 -2.58 12.35
C GLU A 78 18.15 -3.39 11.82
N GLY A 79 16.97 -3.30 12.45
CA GLY A 79 15.76 -3.99 12.01
C GLY A 79 15.52 -5.36 12.64
N GLY A 80 16.13 -5.67 13.79
CA GLY A 80 15.84 -6.88 14.54
C GLY A 80 14.38 -6.94 14.98
N LEU A 81 13.74 -8.12 14.84
CA LEU A 81 12.33 -8.31 15.21
C LEU A 81 12.17 -9.49 16.18
N GLU A 82 11.40 -9.28 17.25
CA GLU A 82 10.99 -10.31 18.21
C GLU A 82 9.49 -10.59 18.08
N LEU A 83 9.08 -11.85 17.89
CA LEU A 83 7.66 -12.21 17.84
C LEU A 83 7.03 -12.06 19.22
N LEU A 84 5.96 -11.27 19.33
CA LEU A 84 5.23 -11.06 20.58
C LEU A 84 3.91 -11.82 20.64
N ALA A 85 3.18 -11.87 19.53
CA ALA A 85 1.86 -12.47 19.46
C ALA A 85 1.50 -12.90 18.04
N GLU A 86 0.60 -13.87 17.95
CA GLU A 86 -0.08 -14.26 16.72
C GLU A 86 -1.59 -14.39 16.96
N ALA A 87 -2.38 -14.19 15.91
CA ALA A 87 -3.82 -14.36 15.94
C ALA A 87 -4.33 -14.89 14.60
N SER A 88 -5.53 -15.49 14.62
CA SER A 88 -6.30 -15.66 13.39
C SER A 88 -6.60 -14.29 12.79
N SER A 89 -6.47 -14.19 11.48
CA SER A 89 -6.83 -12.98 10.75
C SER A 89 -8.35 -12.85 10.50
N GLY A 90 -9.11 -13.93 10.76
CA GLY A 90 -10.57 -13.98 10.57
C GLY A 90 -11.03 -14.15 9.11
N GLY A 91 -10.09 -14.34 8.17
CA GLY A 91 -10.37 -14.55 6.76
C GLY A 91 -9.20 -15.26 6.06
N GLY A 92 -9.31 -15.44 4.74
CA GLY A 92 -8.32 -16.15 3.94
C GLY A 92 -7.49 -15.18 3.08
N GLY A 93 -6.18 -15.38 3.04
CA GLY A 93 -5.29 -14.56 2.21
C GLY A 93 -5.27 -13.10 2.64
N PRO A 94 -4.95 -12.76 3.92
CA PRO A 94 -4.82 -11.37 4.33
C PRO A 94 -3.77 -10.70 3.43
N THR A 95 -4.07 -9.54 2.86
CA THR A 95 -3.19 -8.86 1.88
C THR A 95 -2.76 -7.46 2.31
N HIS A 96 -3.51 -6.82 3.21
CA HIS A 96 -3.21 -5.48 3.69
C HIS A 96 -3.72 -5.30 5.12
N LEU A 97 -3.02 -4.45 5.87
CA LEU A 97 -3.30 -4.14 7.27
C LEU A 97 -3.46 -2.61 7.43
N GLY A 98 -4.44 -2.18 8.23
CA GLY A 98 -4.60 -0.80 8.69
C GLY A 98 -4.83 -0.76 10.19
N VAL A 99 -4.42 0.31 10.87
CA VAL A 99 -4.62 0.47 12.31
C VAL A 99 -5.35 1.78 12.56
N LEU A 100 -6.42 1.76 13.36
CA LEU A 100 -7.11 3.00 13.74
C LEU A 100 -6.14 3.99 14.39
N ALA A 101 -6.36 5.29 14.19
CA ALA A 101 -5.45 6.33 14.64
C ALA A 101 -5.28 6.36 16.18
N ASP A 102 -6.29 5.88 16.92
CA ASP A 102 -6.23 5.72 18.37
C ASP A 102 -5.48 4.45 18.82
N GLY A 103 -5.14 3.54 17.90
CA GLY A 103 -4.44 2.29 18.16
C GLY A 103 -5.32 1.17 18.70
N SER A 104 -6.66 1.32 18.67
CA SER A 104 -7.60 0.40 19.32
C SER A 104 -7.93 -0.86 18.51
N GLU A 105 -7.85 -0.79 17.19
CA GLU A 105 -8.26 -1.87 16.29
C GLU A 105 -7.28 -2.01 15.13
N LEU A 106 -6.95 -3.27 14.82
CA LEU A 106 -6.23 -3.68 13.61
C LEU A 106 -7.25 -4.20 12.58
N LEU A 107 -7.23 -3.61 11.39
CA LEU A 107 -8.10 -3.97 10.27
C LEU A 107 -7.34 -4.76 9.22
N MET A 108 -8.00 -5.73 8.61
CA MET A 108 -7.41 -6.62 7.61
C MET A 108 -8.32 -6.77 6.39
N ALA A 109 -7.70 -6.73 5.20
CA ALA A 109 -8.32 -7.07 3.93
C ALA A 109 -7.96 -8.51 3.54
N HIS A 110 -8.95 -9.31 3.15
CA HIS A 110 -8.77 -10.72 2.79
C HIS A 110 -9.05 -10.96 1.31
N TYR A 111 -8.00 -11.35 0.59
CA TYR A 111 -8.09 -11.60 -0.84
C TYR A 111 -8.89 -12.86 -1.14
N ASN A 112 -8.66 -13.98 -0.43
CA ASN A 112 -9.30 -15.25 -0.80
C ASN A 112 -10.77 -15.33 -0.37
N THR A 113 -11.16 -14.61 0.68
CA THR A 113 -12.55 -14.62 1.19
C THR A 113 -13.34 -13.37 0.82
N GLY A 114 -12.69 -12.31 0.35
CA GLY A 114 -13.36 -11.05 0.02
C GLY A 114 -13.94 -10.33 1.23
N THR A 115 -13.36 -10.52 2.41
CA THR A 115 -13.87 -9.97 3.67
C THR A 115 -12.97 -8.88 4.24
N VAL A 116 -13.56 -8.05 5.10
CA VAL A 116 -12.84 -7.12 5.98
C VAL A 116 -12.99 -7.63 7.42
N THR A 117 -11.91 -7.62 8.20
CA THR A 117 -11.98 -8.01 9.62
C THR A 117 -11.35 -6.98 10.54
N LEU A 118 -11.83 -6.95 11.79
CA LEU A 118 -11.27 -6.15 12.89
C LEU A 118 -10.75 -7.07 13.99
N LEU A 119 -9.56 -6.75 14.52
CA LEU A 119 -8.95 -7.39 15.67
C LEU A 119 -8.62 -6.33 16.73
N PRO A 120 -9.22 -6.38 17.93
CA PRO A 120 -8.98 -5.37 18.95
C PRO A 120 -7.56 -5.48 19.50
N LEU A 121 -7.02 -4.33 19.84
CA LEU A 121 -5.70 -4.16 20.44
C LEU A 121 -5.85 -3.72 21.89
N ASP A 122 -4.97 -4.20 22.75
CA ASP A 122 -4.82 -3.73 24.13
C ASP A 122 -3.99 -2.43 24.19
N GLU A 123 -3.85 -1.87 25.39
CA GLU A 123 -3.07 -0.64 25.62
C GLU A 123 -1.56 -0.77 25.33
N ARG A 124 -1.08 -1.98 25.00
CA ARG A 124 0.29 -2.23 24.56
C ARG A 124 0.38 -2.41 23.05
N GLY A 125 -0.74 -2.31 22.32
CA GLY A 125 -0.83 -2.60 20.91
C GLY A 125 -0.82 -4.10 20.58
N LEU A 126 -1.14 -4.99 21.52
CA LEU A 126 -1.19 -6.44 21.28
C LEU A 126 -2.63 -6.95 21.14
N PHE A 127 -2.79 -8.12 20.52
CA PHE A 127 -4.10 -8.68 20.23
C PHE A 127 -4.89 -9.01 21.49
N LYS A 128 -6.12 -8.50 21.59
CA LYS A 128 -7.05 -8.80 22.68
C LYS A 128 -7.96 -9.99 22.31
N LEU A 129 -7.41 -11.20 22.45
CA LEU A 129 -8.07 -12.45 22.01
C LEU A 129 -9.27 -12.87 22.88
N ASP A 130 -9.28 -12.49 24.16
CA ASP A 130 -10.36 -12.85 25.10
C ASP A 130 -11.61 -11.95 24.99
N SER A 131 -11.70 -11.13 23.93
CA SER A 131 -12.80 -10.19 23.74
C SER A 131 -14.08 -10.93 23.32
N PRO A 132 -15.18 -10.88 24.10
CA PRO A 132 -16.41 -11.64 23.83
C PRO A 132 -17.27 -11.06 22.69
N THR A 133 -16.67 -10.41 21.69
CA THR A 133 -17.44 -9.57 20.74
C THR A 133 -17.96 -10.35 19.52
N PRO A 134 -19.25 -10.17 19.12
CA PRO A 134 -19.83 -10.75 17.91
C PRO A 134 -19.26 -10.12 16.62
N GLU A 135 -19.59 -10.75 15.47
CA GLU A 135 -19.18 -10.49 14.08
C GLU A 135 -18.31 -9.24 13.80
N ARG A 136 -16.99 -9.40 14.00
CA ARG A 136 -15.93 -8.46 13.54
C ARG A 136 -15.46 -8.77 12.12
N ILE A 137 -16.31 -9.43 11.35
CA ILE A 137 -16.06 -9.85 9.98
C ILE A 137 -17.19 -9.26 9.15
N TYR A 138 -16.84 -8.54 8.10
CA TYR A 138 -17.80 -8.01 7.14
C TYR A 138 -17.55 -8.63 5.77
N SER A 139 -18.61 -9.17 5.20
CA SER A 139 -18.64 -9.66 3.82
C SER A 139 -19.45 -8.66 2.99
N PRO A 140 -18.80 -7.83 2.16
CA PRO A 140 -19.51 -6.95 1.24
C PRO A 140 -20.46 -7.72 0.32
N PRO A 141 -21.56 -7.09 -0.12
CA PRO A 141 -22.49 -7.72 -1.06
C PRO A 141 -21.81 -7.98 -2.39
N TYR A 142 -22.08 -9.14 -2.99
CA TYR A 142 -21.37 -9.58 -4.18
C TYR A 142 -22.31 -10.22 -5.21
N THR A 143 -21.98 -10.00 -6.50
CA THR A 143 -22.60 -10.67 -7.64
C THR A 143 -21.51 -10.98 -8.66
N PRO A 144 -21.40 -12.23 -9.14
CA PRO A 144 -20.40 -12.61 -10.15
C PRO A 144 -20.40 -11.75 -11.40
N LEU A 145 -19.19 -11.42 -11.88
CA LEU A 145 -18.97 -10.69 -13.12
C LEU A 145 -18.37 -11.62 -14.18
N SER A 146 -18.35 -11.16 -15.44
CA SER A 146 -17.91 -11.97 -16.58
C SER A 146 -16.40 -12.18 -16.68
N HIS A 147 -15.59 -11.42 -15.93
CA HIS A 147 -14.15 -11.56 -15.94
C HIS A 147 -13.72 -12.72 -15.00
N PRO A 148 -12.80 -13.62 -15.40
CA PRO A 148 -12.45 -14.82 -14.63
C PRO A 148 -11.82 -14.53 -13.26
N ARG A 149 -11.20 -13.35 -13.08
CA ARG A 149 -10.70 -12.87 -11.78
C ARG A 149 -11.75 -12.15 -10.92
N GLN A 150 -13.01 -12.18 -11.36
CA GLN A 150 -14.16 -11.51 -10.75
C GLN A 150 -15.34 -12.48 -10.62
N GLU A 151 -15.03 -13.77 -10.42
CA GLU A 151 -15.99 -14.84 -10.10
C GLU A 151 -16.25 -14.95 -8.59
N SER A 152 -15.38 -14.37 -7.75
CA SER A 152 -15.56 -14.17 -6.31
C SER A 152 -15.02 -12.80 -5.84
N PRO A 153 -15.42 -12.28 -4.66
CA PRO A 153 -14.87 -11.04 -4.11
C PRO A 153 -13.43 -11.22 -3.62
N HIS A 154 -12.61 -10.16 -3.74
CA HIS A 154 -11.19 -10.12 -3.42
C HIS A 154 -10.78 -8.75 -2.86
N VAL A 155 -11.12 -8.48 -1.59
CA VAL A 155 -10.72 -7.24 -0.91
C VAL A 155 -9.20 -7.21 -0.73
N HIS A 156 -8.57 -6.14 -1.19
CA HIS A 156 -7.11 -6.08 -1.31
C HIS A 156 -6.44 -5.01 -0.43
N GLN A 157 -7.14 -3.95 -0.04
CA GLN A 157 -6.57 -2.89 0.80
C GLN A 157 -7.53 -2.48 1.93
N ILE A 158 -6.96 -1.94 3.01
CA ILE A 158 -7.68 -1.17 4.03
C ILE A 158 -7.06 0.22 4.09
N VAL A 159 -7.84 1.25 3.79
CA VAL A 159 -7.47 2.65 4.01
C VAL A 159 -8.43 3.26 5.03
N ILE A 160 -7.90 3.87 6.07
CA ILE A 160 -8.69 4.56 7.09
C ILE A 160 -8.73 6.03 6.70
N TYR A 161 -9.94 6.57 6.54
CA TYR A 161 -10.15 7.94 6.11
C TYR A 161 -11.32 8.54 6.89
N ASN A 162 -11.03 9.54 7.73
CA ASN A 162 -11.95 10.00 8.76
C ASN A 162 -12.47 8.82 9.59
N ASP A 163 -13.79 8.65 9.69
CA ASP A 163 -14.45 7.54 10.38
C ASP A 163 -14.86 6.40 9.43
N GLU A 164 -14.29 6.35 8.22
CA GLU A 164 -14.58 5.33 7.21
C GLU A 164 -13.42 4.36 7.01
N ILE A 165 -13.79 3.14 6.65
CA ILE A 165 -12.90 2.09 6.16
C ILE A 165 -13.13 1.96 4.66
N ILE A 166 -12.10 2.26 3.89
CA ILE A 166 -12.12 2.20 2.43
C ILE A 166 -11.46 0.89 2.00
N ALA A 167 -12.20 0.06 1.30
CA ALA A 167 -11.83 -1.32 0.99
C ALA A 167 -12.00 -1.60 -0.51
N PRO A 168 -10.98 -1.36 -1.35
CA PRO A 168 -10.98 -1.78 -2.75
C PRO A 168 -11.07 -3.31 -2.85
N ASP A 169 -12.01 -3.75 -3.67
CA ASP A 169 -12.33 -5.16 -3.91
C ASP A 169 -12.20 -5.47 -5.41
N LEU A 170 -11.11 -6.18 -5.72
CA LEU A 170 -10.75 -6.54 -7.07
C LEU A 170 -11.84 -7.40 -7.72
N GLY A 171 -12.40 -8.33 -6.95
CA GLY A 171 -13.38 -9.30 -7.41
C GLY A 171 -14.76 -8.68 -7.64
N SER A 172 -15.22 -7.86 -6.70
CA SER A 172 -16.51 -7.16 -6.80
C SER A 172 -16.48 -5.98 -7.79
N ASN A 173 -15.29 -5.59 -8.26
CA ASN A 173 -15.07 -4.42 -9.10
C ASN A 173 -15.59 -3.10 -8.49
N LYS A 174 -15.38 -2.94 -7.18
CA LYS A 174 -15.88 -1.80 -6.39
C LYS A 174 -14.85 -1.37 -5.35
N VAL A 175 -14.93 -0.12 -4.92
CA VAL A 175 -14.28 0.32 -3.68
C VAL A 175 -15.35 0.53 -2.64
N TRP A 176 -15.37 -0.33 -1.63
CA TRP A 176 -16.35 -0.24 -0.55
C TRP A 176 -15.97 0.87 0.43
N ARG A 177 -16.98 1.61 0.89
CA ARG A 177 -16.87 2.56 1.99
C ARG A 177 -17.68 2.01 3.14
N LEU A 178 -17.03 1.63 4.23
CA LEU A 178 -17.64 0.98 5.37
C LEU A 178 -17.53 1.88 6.61
N LYS A 179 -18.44 1.70 7.56
CA LYS A 179 -18.38 2.31 8.88
C LYS A 179 -18.30 1.25 9.96
N TRP A 180 -17.54 1.54 11.00
CA TRP A 180 -17.49 0.77 12.25
C TRP A 180 -18.06 1.63 13.38
N ASP A 181 -19.13 1.16 14.01
CA ASP A 181 -19.79 1.88 15.11
C ASP A 181 -19.32 1.44 16.51
N GLY A 182 -18.22 0.68 16.58
CA GLY A 182 -17.75 0.03 17.82
C GLY A 182 -18.38 -1.35 18.09
N LYS A 183 -19.38 -1.76 17.30
CA LYS A 183 -20.11 -3.01 17.46
C LYS A 183 -20.21 -3.83 16.19
N SER A 184 -20.52 -3.20 15.06
CA SER A 184 -20.72 -3.85 13.77
C SER A 184 -20.21 -2.98 12.61
N MET A 185 -19.72 -3.64 11.56
CA MET A 185 -19.40 -2.99 10.31
C MET A 185 -20.66 -2.88 9.44
N SER A 186 -20.81 -1.75 8.75
CA SER A 186 -21.92 -1.51 7.82
C SER A 186 -21.47 -0.81 6.54
N LEU A 187 -22.19 -1.02 5.43
CA LEU A 187 -21.95 -0.33 4.18
C LEU A 187 -22.39 1.14 4.31
N PHE A 188 -21.46 2.05 4.09
CA PHE A 188 -21.73 3.49 4.04
C PHE A 188 -21.88 4.00 2.60
N GLY A 189 -21.18 3.38 1.66
CA GLY A 189 -21.28 3.70 0.24
C GLY A 189 -20.26 2.91 -0.59
N GLU A 190 -20.11 3.29 -1.86
CA GLU A 190 -19.14 2.68 -2.76
C GLU A 190 -18.62 3.70 -3.78
N VAL A 191 -17.42 3.46 -4.28
CA VAL A 191 -16.95 4.09 -5.52
C VAL A 191 -17.42 3.24 -6.69
N SER A 192 -18.22 3.85 -7.57
CA SER A 192 -18.79 3.23 -8.77
C SER A 192 -18.22 3.84 -10.05
N GLY A 193 -18.60 3.30 -11.21
CA GLY A 193 -18.10 3.76 -12.52
C GLY A 193 -16.83 3.06 -12.99
N LEU A 194 -16.45 1.95 -12.36
CA LEU A 194 -15.41 1.04 -12.84
C LEU A 194 -15.98 0.11 -13.92
N GLU A 195 -15.16 -0.19 -14.93
CA GLU A 195 -15.50 -1.10 -16.02
C GLU A 195 -15.25 -2.54 -15.57
N VAL A 196 -16.10 -3.49 -15.98
CA VAL A 196 -15.84 -4.91 -15.69
C VAL A 196 -14.46 -5.29 -16.24
N GLY A 197 -13.63 -5.93 -15.40
CA GLY A 197 -12.23 -6.17 -15.70
C GLY A 197 -11.27 -5.06 -15.27
N ASP A 198 -11.71 -4.05 -14.51
CA ASP A 198 -10.81 -3.09 -13.88
C ASP A 198 -10.07 -3.72 -12.69
N GLY A 199 -10.81 -4.22 -11.72
CA GLY A 199 -10.25 -4.87 -10.53
C GLY A 199 -9.51 -3.89 -9.61
N PRO A 200 -10.20 -3.02 -8.86
CA PRO A 200 -9.58 -2.06 -7.97
C PRO A 200 -8.76 -2.77 -6.91
N ARG A 201 -7.50 -2.37 -6.74
CA ARG A 201 -6.54 -3.03 -5.87
C ARG A 201 -6.18 -2.16 -4.69
N HIS A 202 -5.53 -1.02 -4.95
CA HIS A 202 -5.15 -0.05 -3.93
C HIS A 202 -5.70 1.33 -4.30
N VAL A 203 -5.88 2.19 -3.29
CA VAL A 203 -6.39 3.55 -3.40
C VAL A 203 -5.56 4.50 -2.55
N VAL A 204 -5.53 5.76 -2.94
CA VAL A 204 -5.13 6.89 -2.09
C VAL A 204 -6.18 7.99 -2.20
N ILE A 205 -6.32 8.78 -1.15
CA ILE A 205 -7.31 9.86 -1.07
C ILE A 205 -6.57 11.18 -1.00
N HIS A 206 -7.06 12.17 -1.75
CA HIS A 206 -6.48 13.50 -1.74
C HIS A 206 -6.61 14.12 -0.34
N PRO A 207 -5.60 14.86 0.18
CA PRO A 207 -5.64 15.41 1.55
C PRO A 207 -6.81 16.35 1.84
N ASN A 208 -7.33 17.05 0.83
CA ASN A 208 -8.54 17.89 0.98
C ASN A 208 -9.85 17.08 1.09
N GLY A 209 -9.80 15.76 0.91
CA GLY A 209 -10.94 14.86 1.04
C GLY A 209 -11.95 14.85 -0.09
N THR A 210 -11.61 15.41 -1.26
CA THR A 210 -12.56 15.57 -2.39
C THR A 210 -12.46 14.47 -3.44
N HIS A 211 -11.30 13.82 -3.57
CA HIS A 211 -11.02 12.85 -4.61
C HIS A 211 -10.35 11.59 -4.08
N ILE A 212 -10.65 10.47 -4.72
CA ILE A 212 -10.01 9.17 -4.51
C ILE A 212 -9.40 8.69 -5.83
N TYR A 213 -8.15 8.25 -5.77
CA TYR A 213 -7.39 7.71 -6.89
C TYR A 213 -7.34 6.21 -6.73
N VAL A 214 -7.87 5.48 -7.73
CA VAL A 214 -8.02 4.04 -7.69
C VAL A 214 -7.09 3.41 -8.71
N LEU A 215 -6.15 2.61 -8.23
CA LEU A 215 -5.33 1.73 -9.05
C LEU A 215 -6.11 0.45 -9.33
N ASN A 216 -6.32 0.17 -10.61
CA ASN A 216 -7.02 -1.01 -11.10
C ASN A 216 -5.98 -2.04 -11.59
N GLU A 217 -5.92 -3.20 -10.91
CA GLU A 217 -4.91 -4.22 -11.16
C GLU A 217 -5.08 -4.86 -12.52
N ILE A 218 -6.29 -5.33 -12.83
CA ILE A 218 -6.55 -6.16 -14.02
C ILE A 218 -6.38 -5.33 -15.29
N SER A 219 -6.96 -4.12 -15.32
CA SER A 219 -6.91 -3.26 -16.50
C SER A 219 -5.62 -2.43 -16.61
N SER A 220 -4.81 -2.37 -15.55
CA SER A 220 -3.65 -1.47 -15.45
C SER A 220 -4.04 0.00 -15.71
N GLN A 221 -5.19 0.42 -15.18
CA GLN A 221 -5.73 1.78 -15.30
C GLN A 221 -5.72 2.51 -13.96
N LEU A 222 -5.40 3.80 -13.98
CA LEU A 222 -5.72 4.74 -12.91
C LEU A 222 -7.10 5.33 -13.21
N THR A 223 -8.01 5.27 -12.25
CA THR A 223 -9.28 6.02 -12.30
C THR A 223 -9.35 7.02 -11.17
N VAL A 224 -9.75 8.25 -11.48
CA VAL A 224 -9.92 9.35 -10.53
C VAL A 224 -11.40 9.56 -10.30
N HIS A 225 -11.84 9.55 -9.04
CA HIS A 225 -13.23 9.71 -8.68
C HIS A 225 -13.42 10.79 -7.63
N THR A 226 -14.57 11.45 -7.61
CA THR A 226 -14.99 12.25 -6.45
C THR A 226 -15.32 11.35 -5.26
N ILE A 227 -15.09 11.80 -4.03
CA ILE A 227 -15.51 11.11 -2.81
C ILE A 227 -16.41 12.03 -1.96
N PRO A 228 -17.74 11.83 -1.92
CA PRO A 228 -18.64 12.70 -1.18
C PRO A 228 -18.63 12.37 0.31
N ALA A 229 -18.69 13.41 1.17
CA ALA A 229 -18.64 13.28 2.63
C ALA A 229 -19.82 12.49 3.24
N GLU A 230 -21.01 12.49 2.61
CA GLU A 230 -22.24 11.94 3.19
C GLU A 230 -22.68 10.59 2.59
N GLY A 231 -21.73 9.74 2.17
CA GLY A 231 -22.07 8.41 1.61
C GLY A 231 -22.79 8.47 0.26
N GLY A 232 -22.83 9.64 -0.38
CA GLY A 232 -23.33 9.81 -1.73
C GLY A 232 -22.53 9.03 -2.76
N SER A 233 -23.02 8.98 -4.00
CA SER A 233 -22.32 8.29 -5.09
C SER A 233 -21.09 9.07 -5.55
N SER A 234 -19.97 8.37 -5.72
CA SER A 234 -18.80 8.90 -6.42
C SER A 234 -19.11 9.17 -7.89
N LYS A 235 -18.27 9.98 -8.55
CA LYS A 235 -18.30 10.17 -10.00
C LYS A 235 -16.91 9.95 -10.57
N LEU A 236 -16.82 9.19 -11.67
CA LEU A 236 -15.59 9.09 -12.46
C LEU A 236 -15.28 10.45 -13.09
N VAL A 237 -14.07 10.95 -12.83
CA VAL A 237 -13.55 12.23 -13.34
C VAL A 237 -12.57 12.01 -14.48
N LYS A 238 -11.62 11.09 -14.30
CA LYS A 238 -10.58 10.76 -15.28
C LYS A 238 -10.25 9.27 -15.26
N ARG A 239 -9.76 8.79 -16.40
CA ARG A 239 -9.20 7.45 -16.58
C ARG A 239 -7.91 7.57 -17.37
N PHE A 240 -6.84 6.96 -16.88
CA PHE A 240 -5.53 6.97 -17.51
C PHE A 240 -4.96 5.55 -17.58
N SER A 241 -4.46 5.16 -18.74
CA SER A 241 -3.61 3.97 -18.83
C SER A 241 -2.40 4.17 -17.94
N MET A 242 -2.04 3.21 -17.10
CA MET A 242 -0.78 3.29 -16.37
C MET A 242 0.39 2.76 -17.22
N LEU A 243 0.09 2.10 -18.34
CA LEU A 243 1.08 1.53 -19.23
C LEU A 243 1.62 2.58 -20.22
N PRO A 244 2.93 2.55 -20.50
CA PRO A 244 3.51 3.24 -21.65
C PRO A 244 2.78 2.90 -22.95
N GLU A 245 2.78 3.80 -23.94
CA GLU A 245 2.04 3.61 -25.21
C GLU A 245 2.39 2.29 -25.90
N TYR A 246 3.66 1.87 -25.84
CA TYR A 246 4.15 0.64 -26.47
C TYR A 246 3.70 -0.66 -25.75
N ASP A 247 3.26 -0.57 -24.49
CA ASP A 247 2.74 -1.72 -23.72
C ASP A 247 1.22 -1.90 -23.93
N GLN A 248 0.53 -0.91 -24.52
CA GLN A 248 -0.92 -0.93 -24.69
C GLN A 248 -1.34 -1.95 -25.75
N GLY A 249 -2.35 -2.77 -25.41
CA GLY A 249 -2.90 -3.78 -26.32
C GLY A 249 -2.04 -5.04 -26.51
N ALA A 250 -0.91 -5.16 -25.80
CA ALA A 250 -0.04 -6.32 -25.88
C ALA A 250 -0.64 -7.57 -25.22
N TYR A 251 -0.34 -8.75 -25.77
CA TYR A 251 -0.92 -10.04 -25.38
C TYR A 251 -0.17 -10.68 -24.21
N ARG A 252 -0.21 -10.09 -23.01
CA ARG A 252 0.03 -10.76 -21.70
C ARG A 252 -0.65 -9.94 -20.60
N PRO A 253 -1.11 -10.56 -19.50
CA PRO A 253 -1.67 -9.78 -18.40
C PRO A 253 -0.56 -8.97 -17.72
N THR A 254 -0.64 -7.65 -17.82
CA THR A 254 0.03 -6.72 -16.92
C THR A 254 -0.80 -6.58 -15.65
N GLY A 255 -0.21 -6.06 -14.57
CA GLY A 255 -0.94 -5.87 -13.31
C GLY A 255 -0.50 -4.64 -12.55
N GLY A 256 -1.40 -3.68 -12.37
CA GLY A 256 -1.20 -2.61 -11.39
C GLY A 256 -0.89 -3.19 -10.00
N ALA A 257 -0.03 -2.55 -9.22
CA ALA A 257 0.26 -2.98 -7.84
C ALA A 257 0.08 -1.85 -6.82
N GLU A 258 1.04 -0.94 -6.71
CA GLU A 258 1.08 0.01 -5.60
C GLU A 258 0.77 1.44 -6.07
N ILE A 259 0.13 2.23 -5.21
CA ILE A 259 -0.21 3.63 -5.47
C ILE A 259 0.16 4.47 -4.25
N VAL A 260 0.97 5.51 -4.45
CA VAL A 260 1.35 6.44 -3.38
C VAL A 260 1.17 7.88 -3.84
N LEU A 261 0.57 8.71 -2.97
CA LEU A 261 0.43 10.14 -3.17
C LEU A 261 1.37 10.87 -2.21
N LEU A 262 2.38 11.54 -2.76
CA LEU A 262 3.40 12.24 -1.99
C LEU A 262 3.08 13.74 -1.90
N PRO A 263 3.35 14.39 -0.75
CA PRO A 263 3.06 15.81 -0.55
C PRO A 263 3.88 16.69 -1.51
N PRO A 264 3.49 17.96 -1.73
CA PRO A 264 4.30 18.90 -2.47
C PRO A 264 5.65 19.14 -1.78
N THR A 265 6.72 19.33 -2.56
CA THR A 265 8.06 19.66 -2.02
C THR A 265 8.22 21.16 -1.71
N ARG A 266 7.24 21.97 -2.11
CA ARG A 266 7.18 23.42 -1.89
C ARG A 266 5.73 23.85 -1.64
N PRO A 267 5.51 25.00 -0.96
CA PRO A 267 4.17 25.58 -0.83
C PRO A 267 3.47 25.70 -2.20
N ASP A 268 2.19 25.37 -2.24
CA ASP A 268 1.32 25.42 -3.43
C ASP A 268 1.80 24.59 -4.64
N GLY A 269 2.82 23.73 -4.45
CA GLY A 269 3.25 22.77 -5.46
C GLY A 269 2.23 21.64 -5.67
N PRO A 270 2.35 20.89 -6.77
CA PRO A 270 1.55 19.70 -6.98
C PRO A 270 2.01 18.54 -6.08
N HIS A 271 1.08 17.63 -5.77
CA HIS A 271 1.42 16.30 -5.29
C HIS A 271 2.04 15.45 -6.41
N LEU A 272 2.88 14.50 -6.04
CA LEU A 272 3.36 13.45 -6.94
C LEU A 272 2.59 12.16 -6.65
N LEU A 273 1.85 11.66 -7.65
CA LEU A 273 1.17 10.37 -7.60
C LEU A 273 1.98 9.34 -8.40
N ILE A 274 2.42 8.28 -7.73
CA ILE A 274 3.25 7.21 -8.30
C ILE A 274 2.44 5.92 -8.29
N LEU A 275 2.41 5.22 -9.42
CA LEU A 275 1.75 3.92 -9.56
C LEU A 275 2.70 2.88 -10.14
N SER A 276 2.79 1.70 -9.54
CA SER A 276 3.56 0.60 -10.11
C SER A 276 2.72 -0.28 -11.03
N ASN A 277 3.30 -0.67 -12.16
CA ASN A 277 2.79 -1.76 -12.99
C ASN A 277 3.75 -2.93 -12.94
N ARG A 278 3.21 -4.13 -12.99
CA ARG A 278 3.97 -5.38 -12.99
C ARG A 278 3.81 -6.08 -14.32
N ASP A 279 4.84 -6.85 -14.63
CA ASP A 279 4.82 -7.86 -15.66
C ASP A 279 4.63 -7.28 -17.08
N SER A 280 5.36 -6.19 -17.40
CA SER A 280 5.38 -5.58 -18.75
C SER A 280 5.54 -6.66 -19.84
N PRO A 281 4.72 -6.63 -20.90
CA PRO A 281 4.61 -7.73 -21.85
C PRO A 281 5.73 -7.74 -22.89
N VAL A 282 6.38 -6.60 -23.13
CA VAL A 282 7.35 -6.41 -24.23
C VAL A 282 8.73 -5.96 -23.77
N ARG A 283 8.96 -5.79 -22.46
CA ARG A 283 10.26 -5.36 -21.89
C ARG A 283 10.73 -6.26 -20.76
N GLU A 284 12.04 -6.18 -20.50
CA GLU A 284 12.72 -6.90 -19.41
C GLU A 284 12.43 -6.29 -18.04
N THR A 285 12.15 -4.98 -17.98
CA THR A 285 11.80 -4.27 -16.74
C THR A 285 10.40 -3.67 -16.82
N ASP A 286 9.80 -3.53 -15.65
CA ASP A 286 8.52 -2.87 -15.43
C ASP A 286 8.69 -1.35 -15.23
N THR A 287 7.56 -0.63 -15.14
CA THR A 287 7.54 0.84 -15.06
C THR A 287 6.75 1.36 -13.88
N LEU A 288 7.16 2.51 -13.36
CA LEU A 288 6.30 3.39 -12.56
C LEU A 288 5.63 4.41 -13.48
N ALA A 289 4.33 4.63 -13.33
CA ALA A 289 3.64 5.75 -13.94
C ALA A 289 3.63 6.94 -12.97
N LEU A 290 3.94 8.14 -13.49
CA LEU A 290 4.09 9.35 -12.68
C LEU A 290 3.08 10.42 -13.10
N PHE A 291 2.28 10.89 -12.14
CA PHE A 291 1.27 11.92 -12.34
C PHE A 291 1.46 13.09 -11.37
N SER A 292 1.23 14.31 -11.86
CA SER A 292 1.03 15.49 -11.03
C SER A 292 -0.43 15.62 -10.64
N VAL A 293 -0.68 15.96 -9.38
CA VAL A 293 -2.04 16.18 -8.87
C VAL A 293 -2.08 17.55 -8.20
N SER A 294 -3.08 18.36 -8.57
CA SER A 294 -3.30 19.68 -7.96
C SER A 294 -3.51 19.56 -6.45
N SER A 295 -2.79 20.36 -5.66
CA SER A 295 -2.86 20.36 -4.20
C SER A 295 -4.12 21.02 -3.64
N THR A 296 -4.89 21.73 -4.46
CA THR A 296 -6.10 22.46 -4.04
C THR A 296 -7.39 21.77 -4.44
N ASP A 297 -7.51 21.35 -5.71
CA ASP A 297 -8.72 20.72 -6.25
C ASP A 297 -8.68 19.18 -6.10
N GLY A 298 -7.53 18.55 -6.34
CA GLY A 298 -7.37 17.10 -6.37
C GLY A 298 -7.95 16.40 -7.61
N GLY A 299 -8.85 17.03 -8.37
CA GLY A 299 -9.42 16.48 -9.60
C GLY A 299 -8.56 16.75 -10.85
N GLU A 300 -7.77 17.82 -10.82
CA GLU A 300 -6.75 18.12 -11.82
C GLU A 300 -5.56 17.15 -11.67
N VAL A 301 -5.55 16.13 -12.52
CA VAL A 301 -4.51 15.11 -12.61
C VAL A 301 -3.94 15.09 -14.03
N GLU A 302 -2.62 15.16 -14.14
CA GLU A 302 -1.90 15.12 -15.41
C GLU A 302 -0.73 14.16 -15.33
N ARG A 303 -0.40 13.51 -16.45
CA ARG A 303 0.85 12.73 -16.53
C ARG A 303 2.02 13.71 -16.49
N THR A 304 3.03 13.43 -15.67
CA THR A 304 4.25 14.26 -15.62
C THR A 304 4.97 14.27 -16.97
N LYS A 305 5.93 15.20 -17.13
CA LYS A 305 6.77 15.26 -18.33
C LYS A 305 7.59 13.98 -18.56
N GLU A 306 8.05 13.34 -17.49
CA GLU A 306 8.74 12.03 -17.57
C GLU A 306 7.76 10.93 -17.96
N GLY A 307 6.54 11.01 -17.42
CA GLY A 307 5.42 10.13 -17.69
C GLY A 307 5.55 8.74 -17.09
N TRP A 308 6.72 8.12 -17.27
CA TRP A 308 7.09 6.84 -16.69
C TRP A 308 8.55 6.81 -16.26
N TYR A 309 8.82 6.06 -15.20
CA TYR A 309 10.17 5.68 -14.80
C TYR A 309 10.41 4.20 -15.14
N GLU A 310 11.56 3.89 -15.74
CA GLU A 310 11.90 2.57 -16.28
C GLU A 310 13.21 2.03 -15.67
N GLY A 311 13.61 0.80 -16.01
CA GLY A 311 14.92 0.26 -15.61
C GLY A 311 15.05 -0.08 -14.12
N ILE A 312 13.93 -0.19 -13.40
CA ILE A 312 13.90 -0.43 -11.96
C ILE A 312 14.12 -1.92 -11.66
N GLY A 313 13.37 -2.79 -12.33
CA GLY A 313 13.33 -4.21 -12.04
C GLY A 313 12.07 -4.88 -12.59
N ARG A 314 11.81 -6.11 -12.14
CA ARG A 314 10.69 -6.95 -12.57
C ARG A 314 9.78 -7.32 -11.40
N HIS A 315 8.49 -7.27 -11.67
CA HIS A 315 7.40 -7.45 -10.73
C HIS A 315 7.43 -6.40 -9.60
N LEU A 316 7.35 -5.12 -9.97
CA LEU A 316 7.34 -3.97 -9.04
C LEU A 316 6.09 -3.97 -8.16
N ARG A 317 6.20 -4.58 -6.98
CA ARG A 317 5.05 -4.84 -6.10
C ARG A 317 4.92 -3.84 -4.97
N GLY A 318 6.02 -3.24 -4.52
CA GLY A 318 6.04 -2.32 -3.39
C GLY A 318 6.64 -0.96 -3.76
N VAL A 319 5.94 0.10 -3.36
CA VAL A 319 6.37 1.50 -3.47
C VAL A 319 5.97 2.18 -2.17
N SER A 320 6.88 2.92 -1.54
CA SER A 320 6.52 3.75 -0.38
C SER A 320 7.36 5.01 -0.30
N GLY A 321 6.72 6.12 0.06
CA GLY A 321 7.42 7.36 0.38
C GLY A 321 7.94 7.33 1.81
N ASP A 322 9.09 7.97 2.05
CA ASP A 322 9.52 8.28 3.41
C ASP A 322 8.58 9.33 4.04
N PRO A 323 8.60 9.52 5.37
CA PRO A 323 7.70 10.47 6.04
C PRO A 323 7.87 11.94 5.61
N SER A 324 9.05 12.35 5.13
CA SER A 324 9.22 13.69 4.57
C SER A 324 8.65 13.82 3.15
N GLY A 325 8.37 12.69 2.49
CA GLY A 325 7.97 12.62 1.10
C GLY A 325 9.09 12.99 0.12
N LYS A 326 10.35 13.05 0.57
CA LYS A 326 11.52 13.36 -0.26
C LYS A 326 12.05 12.14 -0.99
N TYR A 327 12.02 10.97 -0.35
CA TYR A 327 12.55 9.72 -0.86
C TYR A 327 11.44 8.70 -1.11
N VAL A 328 11.67 7.84 -2.11
CA VAL A 328 10.74 6.78 -2.49
C VAL A 328 11.50 5.47 -2.55
N ALA A 329 11.08 4.49 -1.77
CA ALA A 329 11.56 3.11 -1.86
C ALA A 329 10.71 2.34 -2.87
N VAL A 330 11.35 1.61 -3.77
CA VAL A 330 10.70 0.72 -4.73
C VAL A 330 11.31 -0.66 -4.60
N LEU A 331 10.44 -1.66 -4.48
CA LEU A 331 10.82 -3.04 -4.23
C LEU A 331 10.30 -3.93 -5.36
N ALA A 332 11.24 -4.60 -6.03
CA ALA A 332 10.96 -5.52 -7.11
C ALA A 332 11.00 -6.96 -6.60
N ARG A 333 9.92 -7.72 -6.83
CA ARG A 333 9.80 -9.08 -6.29
C ARG A 333 10.71 -10.08 -6.99
N ASN A 334 10.81 -9.98 -8.32
CA ASN A 334 11.47 -11.00 -9.14
C ASN A 334 12.91 -10.62 -9.51
N GLN A 335 13.18 -9.34 -9.82
CA GLN A 335 14.50 -8.86 -10.23
C GLN A 335 14.66 -7.37 -9.93
N GLY A 336 15.82 -6.93 -9.44
CA GLY A 336 16.13 -5.50 -9.22
C GLY A 336 16.20 -5.07 -7.75
N GLY A 337 15.75 -5.93 -6.82
CA GLY A 337 15.90 -5.72 -5.38
C GLY A 337 15.19 -4.48 -4.85
N LEU A 338 15.84 -3.79 -3.90
CA LEU A 338 15.39 -2.53 -3.31
C LEU A 338 16.13 -1.37 -3.97
N LYS A 339 15.39 -0.38 -4.46
CA LYS A 339 15.93 0.90 -4.93
C LYS A 339 15.32 2.06 -4.16
N VAL A 340 16.12 3.09 -3.88
CA VAL A 340 15.65 4.36 -3.30
C VAL A 340 15.88 5.47 -4.31
N PHE A 341 14.84 6.28 -4.51
CA PHE A 341 14.82 7.44 -5.38
C PHE A 341 14.67 8.71 -4.56
N GLU A 342 15.40 9.76 -4.91
CA GLU A 342 15.16 11.13 -4.44
C GLU A 342 14.21 11.84 -5.41
N ARG A 343 13.25 12.58 -4.87
CA ARG A 343 12.44 13.52 -5.67
C ARG A 343 13.24 14.77 -5.97
N VAL A 344 13.39 15.07 -7.26
CA VAL A 344 14.19 16.18 -7.76
C VAL A 344 13.36 17.10 -8.67
N GLY A 345 13.96 18.21 -9.12
CA GLY A 345 13.29 19.24 -9.90
C GLY A 345 12.59 20.28 -9.03
N GLU A 346 12.30 21.45 -9.61
CA GLU A 346 11.68 22.57 -8.88
C GLU A 346 10.25 22.25 -8.38
N ASP A 347 9.56 21.34 -9.06
CA ASP A 347 8.21 20.87 -8.71
C ASP A 347 8.21 19.57 -7.90
N GLY A 348 9.37 18.92 -7.73
CA GLY A 348 9.51 17.64 -7.03
C GLY A 348 8.79 16.48 -7.71
N LEU A 349 8.56 16.55 -9.02
CA LEU A 349 7.82 15.53 -9.78
C LEU A 349 8.72 14.48 -10.46
N GLN A 350 10.04 14.67 -10.39
CA GLN A 350 11.03 13.81 -11.05
C GLN A 350 11.66 12.86 -10.05
N LEU A 351 12.01 11.64 -10.48
CA LEU A 351 12.71 10.67 -9.64
C LEU A 351 14.17 10.52 -10.08
N LYS A 352 15.09 10.50 -9.12
CA LYS A 352 16.50 10.19 -9.35
C LYS A 352 16.89 9.01 -8.47
N GLU A 353 17.35 7.91 -9.08
CA GLU A 353 17.91 6.79 -8.31
C GLU A 353 19.13 7.28 -7.52
N VAL A 354 19.12 7.06 -6.21
CA VAL A 354 20.21 7.45 -5.32
C VAL A 354 20.86 6.24 -4.66
N ALA A 355 20.15 5.14 -4.43
CA ALA A 355 20.73 3.94 -3.87
C ALA A 355 20.04 2.67 -4.39
N THR A 356 20.80 1.57 -4.47
CA THR A 356 20.31 0.25 -4.87
C THR A 356 20.88 -0.85 -3.96
N MET A 357 20.10 -1.90 -3.74
CA MET A 357 20.47 -3.11 -3.04
C MET A 357 19.83 -4.30 -3.77
N GLU A 358 20.61 -4.94 -4.64
CA GLU A 358 20.12 -5.97 -5.57
C GLU A 358 19.86 -7.33 -4.91
N ASP A 359 20.48 -7.62 -3.77
CA ASP A 359 20.40 -8.91 -3.06
C ASP A 359 19.12 -9.08 -2.21
N VAL A 360 18.06 -8.36 -2.58
CA VAL A 360 16.72 -8.53 -1.98
C VAL A 360 15.85 -9.35 -2.93
N GLU A 361 15.62 -10.60 -2.56
CA GLU A 361 14.73 -11.49 -3.29
C GLU A 361 13.32 -11.43 -2.72
N LEU A 362 12.32 -11.70 -3.57
CA LEU A 362 10.92 -11.87 -3.17
C LEU A 362 10.31 -10.67 -2.45
N GLY A 363 10.88 -9.47 -2.61
CA GLY A 363 10.42 -8.26 -1.95
C GLY A 363 9.02 -7.84 -2.37
N VAL A 364 8.20 -7.41 -1.41
CA VAL A 364 6.78 -7.07 -1.63
C VAL A 364 6.43 -5.66 -1.16
N VAL A 365 6.80 -5.28 0.07
CA VAL A 365 6.47 -3.97 0.62
C VAL A 365 7.66 -3.37 1.36
N PRO A 366 8.07 -2.14 1.06
CA PRO A 366 8.98 -1.37 1.89
C PRO A 366 8.23 -0.53 2.93
N LEU A 367 8.58 -0.68 4.21
CA LEU A 367 8.04 0.09 5.32
C LEU A 367 9.15 0.93 5.96
N TRP A 368 9.08 2.25 5.80
CA TRP A 368 9.99 3.20 6.44
C TRP A 368 9.76 3.24 7.96
N ILE A 369 10.84 3.12 8.72
CA ILE A 369 10.86 3.27 10.17
C ILE A 369 11.49 4.62 10.50
N SER A 370 10.63 5.56 10.88
CA SER A 370 10.99 6.86 11.47
C SER A 370 10.82 6.89 12.96
#